data_AF-A0A2N0RHD8-F1
#
_entry.id   AF-A0A2N0RHD8-F1
#
_cell.length_a   1.000
_cell.length_b   1.000
_cell.length_c   1.000
_cell.angle_alpha   90.00
_cell.angle_beta   90.00
_cell.angle_gamma   90.00
#
_symmetry.space_group_name_H-M   'P 1'
#
loop_
_entity.id
_entity.type
_entity.pdbx_description
1 polymer ?
#
loop_
_entity_poly.entity_id
_entity_poly.type
_entity_poly.pdbx_seq_one_letter_code
_entity_poly.pdbx_strand_id
1 'polypeptide(L)'
;MLSYSQIVRKDQEREKERKKELYDKIFSCYLTTILARDKEVVAVWLSILQDRCEIYLSKNSDWLDKDNKFIDNITKYLKNISKNAPAKSEDNERNFLVAVTLYCSTKLESRLKKLKDDIEFYGDDEHVKSFKDFFSAKVGDTNNTSTITISGVCKEYYKKIKKAKVESRIPSEFLRHIKKVASYMVSVIGIIKCARNIQYKSLFSNIQVFKGGPVIINNHPIYSWKNIIKRFIDEDKYKCFMDRCSEMPEVMERISKVYTDNATRKQQQLDGDDVKKYICSHAQMNILALIINKGIKSRVFIAVFKRCCYLCKLYTDFARKQGYNIIVFEPQFFTNYAFDWKYMKICSEWQLPHVEDNDFKARSLIYILKNLDQIIEKKLKHYTSSLSANSSDDNIDMYIKKFSNEFEKFEKYTLLP
;
A
#
# COMPACT_ATOMS: atom_id res chain seq x y z
N MET A 1 -28.93 -8.39 -34.73
CA MET A 1 -27.85 -7.42 -34.99
C MET A 1 -28.24 -6.09 -34.37
N LEU A 2 -27.34 -5.45 -33.62
CA LEU A 2 -27.57 -4.07 -33.15
C LEU A 2 -27.38 -3.11 -34.33
N SER A 3 -28.18 -2.05 -34.40
CA SER A 3 -27.98 -1.00 -35.41
C SER A 3 -26.68 -0.21 -35.13
N TYR A 4 -26.11 0.41 -36.16
CA TYR A 4 -24.92 1.27 -36.01
C TYR A 4 -25.13 2.37 -34.95
N SER A 5 -26.33 2.96 -34.88
CA SER A 5 -26.69 3.96 -33.85
C SER A 5 -26.76 3.38 -32.43
N GLN A 6 -27.17 2.12 -32.27
CA GLN A 6 -27.15 1.42 -30.99
C GLN A 6 -25.72 1.05 -30.56
N ILE A 7 -24.83 0.75 -31.52
CA ILE A 7 -23.41 0.48 -31.25
C ILE A 7 -22.71 1.75 -30.77
N VAL A 8 -22.88 2.88 -31.47
CA VAL A 8 -22.28 4.17 -31.09
C VAL A 8 -22.76 4.65 -29.71
N ARG A 9 -24.06 4.51 -29.39
CA ARG A 9 -24.57 4.84 -28.04
C ARG A 9 -23.94 3.98 -26.95
N LYS A 10 -23.86 2.66 -27.16
CA LYS A 10 -23.22 1.74 -26.22
C LYS A 10 -21.73 2.05 -26.03
N ASP A 11 -21.03 2.48 -27.08
CA ASP A 11 -19.63 2.89 -27.00
C ASP A 11 -19.44 4.15 -26.15
N GLN A 12 -20.31 5.15 -26.34
CA GLN A 12 -20.29 6.38 -25.55
C GLN A 12 -20.63 6.13 -24.06
N GLU A 13 -21.58 5.25 -23.77
CA GLU A 13 -21.92 4.84 -22.40
C GLU A 13 -20.74 4.12 -21.74
N ARG A 14 -20.11 3.15 -22.44
CA ARG A 14 -18.92 2.46 -21.95
C ARG A 14 -17.75 3.39 -21.69
N GLU A 15 -17.56 4.41 -22.53
CA GLU A 15 -16.50 5.41 -22.32
C GLU A 15 -16.78 6.30 -21.10
N LYS A 16 -18.03 6.71 -20.90
CA LYS A 16 -18.45 7.46 -19.69
C LYS A 16 -18.23 6.64 -18.42
N GLU A 17 -18.61 5.37 -18.41
CA GLU A 17 -18.38 4.47 -17.29
C GLU A 17 -16.88 4.31 -16.98
N ARG A 18 -16.04 4.09 -18.00
CA ARG A 18 -14.58 4.00 -17.82
C ARG A 18 -13.98 5.28 -17.24
N LYS A 19 -14.44 6.45 -17.68
CA LYS A 19 -14.00 7.75 -17.15
C LYS A 19 -14.40 7.91 -15.67
N LYS A 20 -15.62 7.49 -15.31
CA LYS A 20 -16.09 7.48 -13.92
C LYS A 20 -15.28 6.53 -13.06
N GLU A 21 -15.05 5.29 -13.50
CA GLU A 21 -14.21 4.32 -12.77
C GLU A 21 -12.78 4.83 -12.55
N LEU A 22 -12.17 5.43 -13.59
CA LEU A 22 -10.83 6.01 -13.50
C LEU A 22 -10.81 7.16 -12.48
N TYR A 23 -11.87 7.96 -12.47
CA TYR A 23 -12.02 9.06 -11.54
C TYR A 23 -12.11 8.58 -10.09
N ASP A 24 -13.00 7.63 -9.80
CA ASP A 24 -13.20 7.07 -8.45
C ASP A 24 -11.91 6.49 -7.90
N LYS A 25 -11.20 5.74 -8.75
CA LYS A 25 -9.90 5.14 -8.47
C LYS A 25 -8.83 6.18 -8.15
N ILE A 26 -8.70 7.22 -8.98
CA ILE A 26 -7.69 8.26 -8.82
C ILE A 26 -7.99 9.14 -7.60
N PHE A 27 -9.26 9.54 -7.42
CA PHE A 27 -9.69 10.36 -6.30
C PHE A 27 -9.44 9.65 -4.95
N SER A 28 -9.80 8.36 -4.87
CA SER A 28 -9.52 7.54 -3.68
C SER A 28 -8.02 7.49 -3.37
N CYS A 29 -7.16 7.38 -4.38
CA CYS A 29 -5.70 7.44 -4.19
C CYS A 29 -5.22 8.79 -3.65
N TYR A 30 -5.75 9.90 -4.16
CA TYR A 30 -5.39 11.21 -3.63
C TYR A 30 -5.80 11.35 -2.18
N LEU A 31 -6.99 10.89 -1.80
CA LEU A 31 -7.43 10.87 -0.41
C LEU A 31 -6.51 10.01 0.47
N THR A 32 -6.15 8.79 0.05
CA THR A 32 -5.21 7.96 0.83
C THR A 32 -3.87 8.65 1.07
N THR A 33 -3.41 9.47 0.13
CA THR A 33 -2.12 10.18 0.22
C THR A 33 -2.16 11.26 1.29
N ILE A 34 -3.23 12.07 1.33
CA ILE A 34 -3.36 13.18 2.27
C ILE A 34 -3.86 12.74 3.66
N LEU A 35 -4.46 11.56 3.78
CA LEU A 35 -4.94 11.02 5.05
C LEU A 35 -3.84 10.28 5.83
N ALA A 36 -2.76 9.87 5.16
CA ALA A 36 -1.71 9.07 5.79
C ALA A 36 -0.66 9.97 6.48
N ARG A 37 -0.88 10.28 7.77
CA ARG A 37 -0.17 11.31 8.54
C ARG A 37 1.31 11.04 8.85
N ASP A 38 1.65 9.79 9.19
CA ASP A 38 3.02 9.37 9.56
C ASP A 38 3.30 7.93 9.08
N LYS A 39 3.65 7.00 9.98
CA LYS A 39 3.92 5.59 9.66
C LYS A 39 2.66 4.79 9.33
N GLU A 40 1.49 5.39 9.58
CA GLU A 40 0.17 4.83 9.36
C GLU A 40 -0.08 4.44 7.90
N VAL A 41 -0.95 3.44 7.73
CA VAL A 41 -1.48 2.97 6.45
C VAL A 41 -2.97 3.25 6.47
N VAL A 42 -3.43 4.00 5.47
CA VAL A 42 -4.84 4.32 5.27
C VAL A 42 -5.34 3.59 4.04
N ALA A 43 -6.56 3.07 4.14
CA ALA A 43 -7.34 2.57 3.03
C ALA A 43 -8.59 3.45 2.84
N VAL A 44 -8.97 3.66 1.59
CA VAL A 44 -10.14 4.46 1.19
C VAL A 44 -10.95 3.66 0.19
N TRP A 45 -12.26 3.59 0.40
CA TRP A 45 -13.23 3.14 -0.59
C TRP A 45 -14.25 4.25 -0.81
N LEU A 46 -14.38 4.66 -2.08
CA LEU A 46 -15.39 5.60 -2.53
C LEU A 46 -16.61 4.83 -3.06
N SER A 47 -17.79 5.10 -2.52
CA SER A 47 -19.06 4.60 -3.03
C SER A 47 -19.87 5.78 -3.57
N ILE A 48 -20.06 5.81 -4.89
CA ILE A 48 -20.83 6.85 -5.57
C ILE A 48 -22.26 6.37 -5.77
N LEU A 49 -23.18 7.04 -5.09
CA LEU A 49 -24.62 6.89 -5.25
C LEU A 49 -25.17 8.01 -6.14
N GLN A 50 -26.46 7.98 -6.45
CA GLN A 50 -27.05 8.90 -7.44
C GLN A 50 -26.97 10.38 -7.01
N ASP A 51 -27.07 10.65 -5.71
CA ASP A 51 -27.17 11.99 -5.12
C ASP A 51 -26.14 12.25 -4.01
N ARG A 52 -25.33 11.24 -3.66
CA ARG A 52 -24.38 11.31 -2.54
C ARG A 52 -23.10 10.54 -2.79
N CYS A 53 -22.08 10.96 -2.07
CA CYS A 53 -20.76 10.35 -2.07
C CYS A 53 -20.44 9.81 -0.68
N GLU A 54 -20.27 8.50 -0.55
CA GLU A 54 -19.85 7.88 0.70
C GLU A 54 -18.36 7.55 0.64
N ILE A 55 -17.61 8.05 1.62
CA ILE A 55 -16.18 7.81 1.76
C ILE A 55 -15.97 6.90 2.96
N TYR A 56 -15.55 5.67 2.71
CA TYR A 56 -15.20 4.70 3.74
C TYR A 56 -13.70 4.76 3.99
N LEU A 57 -13.33 5.07 5.23
CA LEU A 57 -11.96 5.22 5.68
C LEU A 57 -11.62 4.11 6.67
N SER A 58 -10.44 3.52 6.52
CA SER A 58 -9.86 2.67 7.56
C SER A 58 -8.38 2.96 7.68
N LYS A 59 -7.82 2.76 8.88
CA LYS A 59 -6.38 2.82 9.10
C LYS A 59 -5.93 1.75 10.08
N ASN A 60 -4.62 1.55 10.17
CA ASN A 60 -4.00 0.51 11.03
C ASN A 60 -3.68 0.99 12.46
N SER A 61 -4.22 2.13 12.87
CA SER A 61 -4.01 2.78 14.17
C SER A 61 -5.31 3.45 14.63
N ASP A 62 -5.37 3.91 15.88
CA ASP A 62 -6.57 4.60 16.39
C ASP A 62 -6.75 5.98 15.76
N TRP A 63 -7.99 6.35 15.45
CA TRP A 63 -8.34 7.70 15.00
C TRP A 63 -8.16 8.70 16.14
N LEU A 64 -7.16 9.56 16.02
CA LEU A 64 -6.90 10.60 17.01
C LEU A 64 -7.79 11.82 16.75
N ASP A 65 -7.98 12.66 17.76
CA ASP A 65 -8.79 13.89 17.64
C ASP A 65 -8.33 14.80 16.50
N LYS A 66 -7.01 14.89 16.28
CA LYS A 66 -6.46 15.66 15.17
C LYS A 66 -6.80 15.05 13.79
N ASP A 67 -6.96 13.73 13.72
CA ASP A 67 -7.37 13.06 12.49
C ASP A 67 -8.85 13.33 12.22
N ASN A 68 -9.70 13.28 13.27
CA ASN A 68 -11.11 13.63 13.18
C ASN A 68 -11.30 15.09 12.73
N LYS A 69 -10.63 16.04 13.40
CA LYS A 69 -10.64 17.46 13.03
C LYS A 69 -10.19 17.68 11.59
N PHE A 70 -9.16 16.97 11.14
CA PHE A 70 -8.69 17.05 9.76
C PHE A 70 -9.72 16.53 8.75
N ILE A 71 -10.34 15.37 9.01
CA ILE A 71 -11.38 14.77 8.17
C ILE A 71 -12.58 15.71 8.03
N ASP A 72 -13.02 16.32 9.14
CA ASP A 72 -14.13 17.27 9.13
C ASP A 72 -13.78 18.53 8.32
N ASN A 73 -12.57 19.05 8.49
CA ASN A 73 -12.07 20.21 7.74
C ASN A 73 -12.01 19.92 6.24
N ILE A 74 -11.39 18.82 5.80
CA ILE A 74 -11.31 18.51 4.36
C ILE A 74 -12.70 18.28 3.77
N THR A 75 -13.62 17.63 4.51
CA THR A 75 -14.99 17.42 4.06
C THR A 75 -15.72 18.75 3.86
N LYS A 76 -15.55 19.69 4.79
CA LYS A 76 -16.08 21.06 4.68
C LYS A 76 -15.51 21.80 3.47
N TYR A 77 -14.19 21.75 3.27
CA TYR A 77 -13.56 22.41 2.12
C TYR A 77 -14.03 21.81 0.79
N LEU A 78 -14.16 20.48 0.69
CA LEU A 78 -14.69 19.83 -0.52
C LEU A 78 -16.12 20.27 -0.84
N LYS A 79 -17.00 20.33 0.17
CA LYS A 79 -18.36 20.83 0.01
C LYS A 79 -18.36 22.28 -0.49
N ASN A 80 -17.53 23.14 0.09
CA ASN A 80 -17.45 24.56 -0.30
C ASN A 80 -16.86 24.77 -1.70
N ILE A 81 -15.79 24.07 -2.05
CA ILE A 81 -15.18 24.11 -3.40
C ILE A 81 -16.21 23.64 -4.43
N SER A 82 -16.93 22.55 -4.13
CA SER A 82 -17.97 22.01 -5.01
C SER A 82 -19.15 22.97 -5.23
N LYS A 83 -19.62 23.67 -4.19
CA LYS A 83 -20.70 24.66 -4.33
C LYS A 83 -20.38 25.73 -5.37
N ASN A 84 -19.12 26.15 -5.43
CA ASN A 84 -18.63 27.17 -6.36
C ASN A 84 -18.22 26.59 -7.73
N ALA A 85 -18.26 25.26 -7.93
CA ALA A 85 -17.90 24.63 -9.19
C ALA A 85 -18.77 25.14 -10.36
N PRO A 86 -18.15 25.41 -11.54
CA PRO A 86 -16.75 25.14 -11.89
C PRO A 86 -15.75 26.26 -11.54
N ALA A 87 -16.24 27.37 -10.99
CA ALA A 87 -15.41 28.51 -10.61
C ALA A 87 -14.42 28.14 -9.50
N LYS A 88 -13.35 28.92 -9.41
CA LYS A 88 -12.32 28.75 -8.38
C LYS A 88 -12.82 29.36 -7.07
N SER A 89 -12.57 28.68 -5.96
CA SER A 89 -12.84 29.24 -4.63
C SER A 89 -11.50 29.43 -3.93
N GLU A 90 -10.86 30.58 -4.18
CA GLU A 90 -9.45 30.79 -3.84
C GLU A 90 -9.15 30.55 -2.36
N ASP A 91 -9.98 31.10 -1.48
CA ASP A 91 -9.82 30.94 -0.03
C ASP A 91 -10.01 29.50 0.42
N ASN A 92 -11.03 28.79 -0.08
CA ASN A 92 -11.26 27.39 0.29
C ASN A 92 -10.15 26.48 -0.25
N GLU A 93 -9.67 26.71 -1.47
CA GLU A 93 -8.56 25.95 -2.07
C GLU A 93 -7.24 26.19 -1.33
N ARG A 94 -6.96 27.44 -0.94
CA ARG A 94 -5.80 27.80 -0.13
C ARG A 94 -5.88 27.18 1.27
N ASN A 95 -7.03 27.29 1.93
CA ASN A 95 -7.24 26.72 3.26
C ASN A 95 -7.17 25.20 3.26
N PHE A 96 -7.66 24.54 2.19
CA PHE A 96 -7.49 23.11 1.99
C PHE A 96 -6.00 22.73 1.87
N LEU A 97 -5.23 23.47 1.08
CA LEU A 97 -3.78 23.25 0.94
C LEU A 97 -3.04 23.40 2.27
N VAL A 98 -3.36 24.43 3.05
CA VAL A 98 -2.79 24.68 4.39
C VAL A 98 -3.14 23.53 5.34
N ALA A 99 -4.40 23.12 5.39
CA ALA A 99 -4.85 22.02 6.26
C ALA A 99 -4.12 20.70 5.95
N VAL A 100 -3.96 20.36 4.65
CA VAL A 100 -3.21 19.16 4.24
C VAL A 100 -1.74 19.26 4.63
N THR A 101 -1.13 20.44 4.44
CA THR A 101 0.28 20.67 4.77
C THR A 101 0.55 20.50 6.26
N LEU A 102 -0.30 21.07 7.12
CA LEU A 102 -0.18 20.97 8.57
C LEU A 102 -0.41 19.54 9.06
N TYR A 103 -1.42 18.85 8.53
CA TYR A 103 -1.72 17.48 8.95
C TYR A 103 -0.61 16.50 8.52
N CYS A 104 -0.07 16.64 7.31
CA CYS A 104 0.93 15.72 6.77
C CYS A 104 2.39 16.09 7.09
N SER A 105 2.63 17.14 7.90
CA SER A 105 3.96 17.75 8.08
C SER A 105 5.04 16.73 8.45
N THR A 106 4.82 15.94 9.50
CA THR A 106 5.78 14.93 10.00
C THR A 106 6.25 13.97 8.90
N LYS A 107 5.32 13.45 8.11
CA LYS A 107 5.66 12.51 7.05
C LYS A 107 6.32 13.19 5.87
N LEU A 108 5.85 14.38 5.50
CA LEU A 108 6.42 15.12 4.41
C LEU A 108 7.87 15.55 4.74
N GLU A 109 8.14 15.97 5.97
CA GLU A 109 9.49 16.21 6.50
C GLU A 109 10.36 14.97 6.45
N SER A 110 9.84 13.81 6.89
CA SER A 110 10.57 12.54 6.78
C SER A 110 10.92 12.18 5.34
N ARG A 111 10.03 12.45 4.38
CA ARG A 111 10.30 12.23 2.94
C ARG A 111 11.33 13.22 2.40
N LEU A 112 11.27 14.47 2.83
CA LEU A 112 12.22 15.50 2.43
C LEU A 112 13.60 15.22 2.97
N LYS A 113 13.73 14.77 4.21
CA LYS A 113 15.03 14.35 4.77
C LYS A 113 15.68 13.31 3.87
N LYS A 114 14.94 12.25 3.51
CA LYS A 114 15.44 11.22 2.60
C LYS A 114 15.81 11.73 1.21
N LEU A 115 15.06 12.71 0.70
CA LEU A 115 15.41 13.36 -0.56
C LEU A 115 16.72 14.18 -0.42
N LYS A 116 16.91 14.88 0.70
CA LYS A 116 18.16 15.60 1.00
C LYS A 116 19.34 14.63 1.12
N ASP A 117 19.15 13.52 1.83
CA ASP A 117 20.16 12.47 1.98
C ASP A 117 20.57 11.91 0.59
N ASP A 118 19.62 11.68 -0.32
CA ASP A 118 19.93 11.26 -1.69
C ASP A 118 20.68 12.34 -2.49
N ILE A 119 20.31 13.61 -2.31
CA ILE A 119 20.92 14.76 -3.01
C ILE A 119 22.39 14.94 -2.59
N GLU A 120 22.72 14.61 -1.34
CA GLU A 120 24.08 14.57 -0.82
C GLU A 120 24.82 13.34 -1.33
N PHE A 121 24.22 12.15 -1.20
CA PHE A 121 24.84 10.89 -1.60
C PHE A 121 25.15 10.81 -3.10
N TYR A 122 24.21 11.24 -3.95
CA TYR A 122 24.37 11.27 -5.40
C TYR A 122 24.82 12.66 -5.89
N GLY A 123 25.54 13.43 -5.07
CA GLY A 123 25.85 14.84 -5.34
C GLY A 123 26.53 15.11 -6.68
N ASP A 124 27.28 14.13 -7.19
CA ASP A 124 27.98 14.22 -8.47
C ASP A 124 27.18 13.82 -9.71
N ASP A 125 26.05 13.16 -9.52
CA ASP A 125 25.16 12.71 -10.59
C ASP A 125 24.57 13.91 -11.36
N GLU A 126 24.62 13.85 -12.70
CA GLU A 126 24.17 14.93 -13.58
C GLU A 126 22.67 15.24 -13.38
N HIS A 127 21.84 14.22 -13.14
CA HIS A 127 20.40 14.43 -12.91
C HIS A 127 20.13 15.04 -11.54
N VAL A 128 20.93 14.70 -10.53
CA VAL A 128 20.84 15.32 -9.21
C VAL A 128 21.29 16.78 -9.25
N LYS A 129 22.39 17.08 -9.95
CA LYS A 129 22.84 18.46 -10.23
C LYS A 129 21.75 19.25 -10.97
N SER A 130 21.17 18.67 -12.02
CA SER A 130 20.05 19.26 -12.76
C SER A 130 18.82 19.55 -11.88
N PHE A 131 18.53 18.70 -10.90
CA PHE A 131 17.47 18.96 -9.94
C PHE A 131 17.82 20.13 -9.00
N LYS A 132 19.05 20.18 -8.48
CA LYS A 132 19.53 21.30 -7.64
C LYS A 132 19.37 22.63 -8.37
N ASP A 133 19.83 22.71 -9.62
CA ASP A 133 19.72 23.91 -10.45
C ASP A 133 18.25 24.29 -10.70
N PHE A 134 17.41 23.29 -11.04
CA PHE A 134 15.98 23.50 -11.24
C PHE A 134 15.28 24.00 -9.97
N PHE A 135 15.68 23.46 -8.81
CA PHE A 135 15.12 23.83 -7.51
C PHE A 135 15.50 25.27 -7.14
N SER A 136 16.79 25.62 -7.23
CA SER A 136 17.29 26.97 -6.96
C SER A 136 16.64 28.02 -7.86
N ALA A 137 16.51 27.73 -9.17
CA ALA A 137 15.85 28.63 -10.12
C ALA A 137 14.36 28.88 -9.80
N LYS A 138 13.69 27.97 -9.09
CA LYS A 138 12.27 28.05 -8.77
C LYS A 138 11.97 28.73 -7.44
N VAL A 139 12.89 28.65 -6.50
CA VAL A 139 12.62 28.97 -5.09
C VAL A 139 13.54 30.07 -4.56
N GLY A 140 14.68 30.33 -5.21
CA GLY A 140 15.67 31.28 -4.71
C GLY A 140 16.32 30.76 -3.44
N ASP A 141 15.86 31.23 -2.28
CA ASP A 141 16.37 30.80 -0.97
C ASP A 141 15.79 29.45 -0.53
N THR A 142 16.67 28.47 -0.38
CA THR A 142 16.34 27.09 -0.01
C THR A 142 16.05 26.90 1.49
N ASN A 143 16.44 27.85 2.35
CA ASN A 143 16.41 27.67 3.80
C ASN A 143 15.03 27.96 4.43
N ASN A 144 14.17 28.73 3.77
CA ASN A 144 12.85 29.10 4.28
C ASN A 144 11.68 28.64 3.38
N THR A 145 11.93 27.66 2.52
CA THR A 145 10.91 27.16 1.59
C THR A 145 9.88 26.30 2.30
N SER A 146 8.60 26.65 2.17
CA SER A 146 7.52 25.81 2.70
C SER A 146 7.55 24.40 2.10
N THR A 147 7.29 23.40 2.93
CA THR A 147 7.31 21.98 2.57
C THR A 147 6.41 21.66 1.37
N ILE A 148 5.30 22.37 1.24
CA ILE A 148 4.35 22.19 0.14
C ILE A 148 4.83 22.83 -1.17
N THR A 149 5.58 23.94 -1.09
CA THR A 149 6.27 24.52 -2.25
C THR A 149 7.29 23.53 -2.82
N ILE A 150 8.06 22.87 -1.95
CA ILE A 150 9.01 21.82 -2.37
C ILE A 150 8.29 20.68 -3.09
N SER A 151 7.12 20.25 -2.57
CA SER A 151 6.25 19.28 -3.25
C SER A 151 5.82 19.73 -4.65
N GLY A 152 5.49 21.01 -4.80
CA GLY A 152 5.20 21.63 -6.10
C GLY A 152 6.37 21.57 -7.08
N VAL A 153 7.57 21.93 -6.64
CA VAL A 153 8.79 21.88 -7.47
C VAL A 153 9.13 20.45 -7.88
N CYS A 154 9.05 19.49 -6.94
CA CYS A 154 9.26 18.06 -7.24
C CYS A 154 8.27 17.55 -8.30
N LYS A 155 7.00 17.98 -8.23
CA LYS A 155 5.99 17.64 -9.24
C LYS A 155 6.34 18.20 -10.61
N GLU A 156 6.79 19.46 -10.69
CA GLU A 156 7.17 20.08 -11.96
C GLU A 156 8.41 19.42 -12.57
N TYR A 157 9.43 19.17 -11.76
CA TYR A 157 10.64 18.49 -12.19
C TYR A 157 10.35 17.06 -12.67
N TYR A 158 9.52 16.30 -11.95
CA TYR A 158 9.14 14.96 -12.37
C TYR A 158 8.39 14.96 -13.72
N LYS A 159 7.54 15.98 -13.99
CA LYS A 159 6.92 16.14 -15.30
C LYS A 159 7.95 16.41 -16.40
N LYS A 160 8.98 17.21 -16.12
CA LYS A 160 10.08 17.49 -17.05
C LYS A 160 10.83 16.19 -17.40
N ILE A 161 11.22 15.41 -16.39
CA ILE A 161 11.87 14.10 -16.57
C ILE A 161 11.01 13.19 -17.45
N LYS A 162 9.73 13.03 -17.11
CA LYS A 162 8.82 12.13 -17.82
C LYS A 162 8.63 12.53 -19.28
N LYS A 163 8.60 13.84 -19.58
CA LYS A 163 8.54 14.35 -20.95
C LYS A 163 9.83 14.05 -21.72
N ALA A 164 10.98 14.13 -21.06
CA ALA A 164 12.28 13.82 -21.64
C ALA A 164 12.56 12.30 -21.77
N LYS A 165 11.76 11.44 -21.12
CA LYS A 165 11.92 9.97 -21.11
C LYS A 165 13.29 9.52 -20.60
N VAL A 166 13.81 10.19 -19.58
CA VAL A 166 15.14 9.91 -18.98
C VAL A 166 15.06 9.20 -17.63
N GLU A 167 13.88 8.74 -17.20
CA GLU A 167 13.70 8.12 -15.88
C GLU A 167 14.68 6.97 -15.58
N SER A 168 15.05 6.18 -16.59
CA SER A 168 15.95 5.03 -16.43
C SER A 168 17.41 5.41 -16.18
N ARG A 169 17.78 6.67 -16.43
CA ARG A 169 19.14 7.19 -16.22
C ARG A 169 19.32 7.83 -14.84
N ILE A 170 18.22 8.06 -14.13
CA ILE A 170 18.22 8.72 -12.82
C ILE A 170 18.40 7.66 -11.72
N PRO A 171 19.21 7.94 -10.68
CA PRO A 171 19.30 7.07 -9.52
C PRO A 171 17.91 6.72 -8.97
N SER A 172 17.62 5.42 -8.84
CA SER A 172 16.27 4.94 -8.58
C SER A 172 15.71 5.41 -7.23
N GLU A 173 16.57 5.50 -6.21
CA GLU A 173 16.20 5.96 -4.86
C GLU A 173 15.85 7.45 -4.87
N PHE A 174 16.68 8.27 -5.52
CA PHE A 174 16.45 9.71 -5.73
C PHE A 174 15.13 9.97 -6.47
N LEU A 175 14.93 9.32 -7.62
CA LEU A 175 13.69 9.45 -8.39
C LEU A 175 12.46 9.02 -7.56
N ARG A 176 12.60 7.97 -6.75
CA ARG A 176 11.54 7.48 -5.86
C ARG A 176 11.21 8.51 -4.78
N HIS A 177 12.19 9.18 -4.18
CA HIS A 177 11.94 10.22 -3.18
C HIS A 177 11.36 11.50 -3.79
N ILE A 178 11.79 11.93 -4.99
CA ILE A 178 11.12 13.00 -5.75
C ILE A 178 9.64 12.69 -5.96
N LYS A 179 9.32 11.48 -6.46
CA LYS A 179 7.93 11.05 -6.68
C LYS A 179 7.10 11.07 -5.38
N LYS A 180 7.68 10.63 -4.25
CA LYS A 180 7.06 10.66 -2.91
C LYS A 180 6.76 12.07 -2.44
N VAL A 181 7.71 12.99 -2.57
CA VAL A 181 7.50 14.38 -2.18
C VAL A 181 6.48 15.05 -3.11
N ALA A 182 6.59 14.85 -4.42
CA ALA A 182 5.65 15.37 -5.43
C ALA A 182 4.20 14.90 -5.25
N SER A 183 4.00 13.68 -4.72
CA SER A 183 2.68 13.05 -4.62
C SER A 183 1.66 13.85 -3.80
N TYR A 184 2.12 14.63 -2.81
CA TYR A 184 1.25 15.47 -1.97
C TYR A 184 0.62 16.59 -2.78
N MET A 185 1.42 17.40 -3.48
CA MET A 185 0.90 18.47 -4.33
C MET A 185 0.09 17.92 -5.50
N VAL A 186 0.48 16.78 -6.06
CA VAL A 186 -0.34 16.10 -7.08
C VAL A 186 -1.71 15.70 -6.53
N SER A 187 -1.76 15.17 -5.31
CA SER A 187 -3.01 14.76 -4.67
C SER A 187 -3.91 15.94 -4.34
N VAL A 188 -3.34 17.02 -3.79
CA VAL A 188 -4.10 18.23 -3.48
C VAL A 188 -4.72 18.84 -4.74
N ILE A 189 -3.92 19.05 -5.79
CA ILE A 189 -4.42 19.57 -7.07
C ILE A 189 -5.47 18.62 -7.66
N GLY A 190 -5.22 17.33 -7.59
CA GLY A 190 -6.12 16.30 -8.08
C GLY A 190 -7.49 16.36 -7.41
N ILE A 191 -7.51 16.43 -6.08
CA ILE A 191 -8.73 16.55 -5.27
C ILE A 191 -9.47 17.86 -5.57
N ILE A 192 -8.77 18.99 -5.66
CA ILE A 192 -9.39 20.28 -5.99
C ILE A 192 -10.03 20.24 -7.38
N LYS A 193 -9.33 19.70 -8.38
CA LYS A 193 -9.87 19.51 -9.74
C LYS A 193 -11.11 18.63 -9.75
N CYS A 194 -11.11 17.59 -8.94
CA CYS A 194 -12.23 16.70 -8.73
C CYS A 194 -13.45 17.45 -8.16
N ALA A 195 -13.26 18.17 -7.05
CA ALA A 195 -14.31 18.95 -6.40
C ALA A 195 -14.86 20.08 -7.30
N ARG A 196 -14.04 20.66 -8.19
CA ARG A 196 -14.46 21.70 -9.15
C ARG A 196 -15.16 21.17 -10.40
N ASN A 197 -15.22 19.86 -10.60
CA ASN A 197 -15.87 19.33 -11.79
C ASN A 197 -17.39 19.41 -11.65
N ILE A 198 -18.04 20.14 -12.57
CA ILE A 198 -19.49 20.34 -12.58
C ILE A 198 -20.28 19.03 -12.58
N GLN A 199 -19.74 17.97 -13.19
CA GLN A 199 -20.37 16.65 -13.24
C GLN A 199 -20.50 15.99 -11.87
N TYR A 200 -19.62 16.33 -10.92
CA TYR A 200 -19.57 15.74 -9.58
C TYR A 200 -20.03 16.72 -8.49
N LYS A 201 -20.58 17.87 -8.89
CA LYS A 201 -21.00 18.94 -7.97
C LYS A 201 -21.99 18.44 -6.93
N SER A 202 -23.05 17.76 -7.37
CA SER A 202 -24.07 17.18 -6.49
C SER A 202 -23.46 16.18 -5.51
N LEU A 203 -22.61 15.28 -5.98
CA LEU A 203 -21.95 14.26 -5.17
C LEU A 203 -21.11 14.87 -4.03
N PHE A 204 -20.26 15.85 -4.34
CA PHE A 204 -19.42 16.48 -3.31
C PHE A 204 -20.18 17.46 -2.43
N SER A 205 -21.36 17.92 -2.84
CA SER A 205 -22.23 18.70 -1.95
C SER A 205 -22.81 17.83 -0.82
N ASN A 206 -22.98 16.52 -1.09
CA ASN A 206 -23.55 15.54 -0.16
C ASN A 206 -22.55 14.42 0.16
N ILE A 207 -21.41 14.79 0.75
CA ILE A 207 -20.41 13.83 1.24
C ILE A 207 -20.80 13.32 2.63
N GLN A 208 -20.75 11.99 2.77
CA GLN A 208 -20.80 11.26 4.03
C GLN A 208 -19.48 10.50 4.23
N VAL A 209 -18.93 10.55 5.44
CA VAL A 209 -17.66 9.88 5.76
C VAL A 209 -17.90 8.85 6.84
N PHE A 210 -17.50 7.61 6.57
CA PHE A 210 -17.57 6.49 7.49
C PHE A 210 -16.16 6.07 7.88
N LYS A 211 -15.90 5.93 9.19
CA LYS A 211 -14.59 5.54 9.71
C LYS A 211 -14.70 4.16 10.33
N GLY A 212 -13.96 3.19 9.79
CA GLY A 212 -13.72 1.90 10.43
C GLY A 212 -12.63 2.05 11.50
N GLY A 213 -12.90 1.56 12.71
CA GLY A 213 -11.88 1.44 13.76
C GLY A 213 -10.80 0.44 13.36
N PRO A 214 -9.56 0.60 13.85
CA PRO A 214 -8.56 -0.44 13.70
C PRO A 214 -9.00 -1.69 14.49
N VAL A 215 -8.67 -2.88 13.99
CA VAL A 215 -8.85 -4.13 14.73
C VAL A 215 -7.47 -4.54 15.21
N ILE A 216 -7.25 -4.46 16.52
CA ILE A 216 -5.95 -4.65 17.16
C ILE A 216 -6.12 -5.61 18.35
N ILE A 217 -5.22 -6.59 18.45
CA ILE A 217 -5.11 -7.48 19.59
C ILE A 217 -3.67 -7.44 20.09
N ASN A 218 -3.46 -6.92 21.30
CA ASN A 218 -2.11 -6.71 21.85
C ASN A 218 -1.43 -8.00 22.32
N ASN A 219 -2.22 -8.95 22.84
CA ASN A 219 -1.72 -10.15 23.51
C ASN A 219 -2.27 -11.42 22.84
N HIS A 220 -2.13 -11.53 21.53
CA HIS A 220 -2.59 -12.72 20.81
C HIS A 220 -1.59 -13.86 21.02
N PRO A 221 -2.01 -15.00 21.58
CA PRO A 221 -1.13 -16.16 21.70
C PRO A 221 -0.78 -16.68 20.31
N ILE A 222 0.49 -17.00 20.09
CA ILE A 222 0.95 -17.63 18.86
C ILE A 222 1.64 -18.95 19.18
N TYR A 223 1.57 -19.90 18.25
CA TYR A 223 2.32 -21.14 18.38
C TYR A 223 3.83 -20.85 18.39
N SER A 224 4.54 -21.62 19.22
CA SER A 224 5.99 -21.62 19.25
C SER A 224 6.58 -21.99 17.89
N TRP A 225 7.80 -21.50 17.63
CA TRP A 225 8.52 -21.77 16.38
C TRP A 225 8.65 -23.28 16.16
N LYS A 226 9.13 -24.00 17.18
CA LYS A 226 9.24 -25.45 17.19
C LYS A 226 7.93 -26.15 16.86
N ASN A 227 6.81 -25.73 17.46
CA ASN A 227 5.50 -26.33 17.22
C ASN A 227 5.00 -26.13 15.79
N ILE A 228 5.37 -25.04 15.12
CA ILE A 228 5.03 -24.83 13.71
C ILE A 228 5.95 -25.67 12.81
N ILE A 229 7.26 -25.60 12.99
CA ILE A 229 8.22 -26.27 12.09
C ILE A 229 8.09 -27.79 12.17
N LYS A 230 7.89 -28.36 13.37
CA LYS A 230 7.72 -29.80 13.57
C LYS A 230 6.48 -30.41 12.93
N ARG A 231 5.52 -29.59 12.46
CA ARG A 231 4.41 -30.09 11.63
C ARG A 231 4.89 -30.59 10.27
N PHE A 232 6.07 -30.17 9.83
CA PHE A 232 6.61 -30.41 8.49
C PHE A 232 7.85 -31.32 8.47
N ILE A 233 8.60 -31.38 9.57
CA ILE A 233 9.85 -32.14 9.67
C ILE A 233 9.98 -32.83 11.04
N ASP A 234 10.74 -33.92 11.08
CA ASP A 234 11.07 -34.67 12.30
C ASP A 234 12.09 -33.95 13.21
N GLU A 235 12.34 -34.49 14.40
CA GLU A 235 13.23 -33.90 15.42
C GLU A 235 14.66 -33.72 14.91
N ASP A 236 15.19 -34.72 14.21
CA ASP A 236 16.57 -34.71 13.74
C ASP A 236 16.78 -33.63 12.68
N LYS A 237 15.84 -33.52 11.73
CA LYS A 237 15.85 -32.44 10.73
C LYS A 237 15.60 -31.08 11.37
N TYR A 238 14.77 -30.98 12.41
CA TYR A 238 14.55 -29.73 13.13
C TYR A 238 15.85 -29.22 13.74
N LYS A 239 16.63 -30.10 14.38
CA LYS A 239 17.92 -29.75 14.98
C LYS A 239 18.90 -29.24 13.92
N CYS A 240 19.05 -29.96 12.82
CA CYS A 240 19.89 -29.54 11.70
C CYS A 240 19.45 -28.20 11.09
N PHE A 241 18.14 -27.98 10.97
CA PHE A 241 17.58 -26.71 10.49
C PHE A 241 17.91 -25.55 11.43
N MET A 242 17.79 -25.75 12.75
CA MET A 242 18.11 -24.72 13.75
C MET A 242 19.60 -24.40 13.80
N ASP A 243 20.47 -25.39 13.64
CA ASP A 243 21.92 -25.18 13.59
C ASP A 243 22.28 -24.28 12.40
N ARG A 244 21.78 -24.61 11.20
CA ARG A 244 21.96 -23.78 9.99
C ARG A 244 21.39 -22.38 10.15
N CYS A 245 20.22 -22.22 10.79
CA CYS A 245 19.64 -20.89 11.00
C CYS A 245 20.49 -20.05 11.97
N SER A 246 21.09 -20.69 12.98
CA SER A 246 21.93 -20.02 13.98
C SER A 246 23.23 -19.47 13.39
N GLU A 247 23.73 -20.11 12.32
CA GLU A 247 24.87 -19.65 11.52
C GLU A 247 24.53 -18.42 10.64
N MET A 248 23.26 -18.02 10.56
CA MET A 248 22.80 -16.88 9.75
C MET A 248 22.29 -15.73 10.66
N PRO A 249 23.16 -14.78 11.05
CA PRO A 249 22.79 -13.68 11.94
C PRO A 249 21.56 -12.89 11.48
N GLU A 250 21.41 -12.64 10.18
CA GLU A 250 20.26 -11.93 9.63
C GLU A 250 18.92 -12.68 9.83
N VAL A 251 18.95 -14.01 9.77
CA VAL A 251 17.77 -14.86 9.98
C VAL A 251 17.40 -14.82 11.46
N MET A 252 18.39 -14.99 12.34
CA MET A 252 18.19 -14.94 13.79
C MET A 252 17.70 -13.57 14.25
N GLU A 253 18.20 -12.47 13.66
CA GLU A 253 17.71 -11.12 13.95
C GLU A 253 16.22 -10.98 13.56
N ARG A 254 15.80 -11.52 12.41
CA ARG A 254 14.40 -11.50 11.97
C ARG A 254 13.51 -12.35 12.87
N ILE A 255 13.97 -13.53 13.27
CA ILE A 255 13.26 -14.41 14.20
C ILE A 255 13.11 -13.71 15.56
N SER A 256 14.21 -13.16 16.10
CA SER A 256 14.19 -12.40 17.36
C SER A 256 13.18 -11.25 17.30
N LYS A 257 13.12 -10.49 16.20
CA LYS A 257 12.11 -9.44 15.99
C LYS A 257 10.67 -9.97 16.01
N VAL A 258 10.42 -11.18 15.53
CA VAL A 258 9.07 -11.79 15.52
C VAL A 258 8.63 -12.25 16.91
N TYR A 259 9.58 -12.72 17.72
CA TYR A 259 9.39 -13.26 19.07
C TYR A 259 9.87 -12.30 20.18
N THR A 260 9.96 -11.01 19.87
CA THR A 260 10.17 -9.97 20.90
C THR A 260 8.82 -9.47 21.35
N ASP A 261 8.62 -9.41 22.66
CA ASP A 261 7.43 -8.85 23.25
C ASP A 261 7.34 -7.35 22.93
N ASN A 262 6.25 -6.92 22.29
CA ASN A 262 6.13 -5.53 21.84
C ASN A 262 5.93 -4.55 23.01
N ALA A 263 5.40 -4.99 24.15
CA ALA A 263 5.12 -4.12 25.31
C ALA A 263 6.36 -3.96 26.21
N THR A 264 7.03 -5.07 26.53
CA THR A 264 8.16 -5.14 27.46
C THR A 264 9.51 -5.06 26.76
N ARG A 265 9.55 -5.17 25.42
CA ARG A 265 10.78 -5.26 24.60
C ARG A 265 11.70 -6.43 24.97
N LYS A 266 11.20 -7.40 25.76
CA LYS A 266 11.95 -8.59 26.15
C LYS A 266 11.81 -9.67 25.08
N GLN A 267 12.90 -10.36 24.80
CA GLN A 267 12.89 -11.52 23.94
C GLN A 267 12.12 -12.65 24.62
N GLN A 268 11.09 -13.17 23.95
CA GLN A 268 10.36 -14.34 24.40
C GLN A 268 11.11 -15.60 23.93
N GLN A 269 10.92 -16.71 24.63
CA GLN A 269 11.50 -17.98 24.21
C GLN A 269 10.86 -18.44 22.90
N LEU A 270 11.68 -18.76 21.89
CA LEU A 270 11.20 -19.21 20.57
C LEU A 270 10.31 -20.45 20.67
N ASP A 271 10.64 -21.31 21.62
CA ASP A 271 9.99 -22.60 21.87
C ASP A 271 9.02 -22.54 23.06
N GLY A 272 8.72 -21.35 23.58
CA GLY A 272 7.77 -21.17 24.67
C GLY A 272 6.32 -21.32 24.19
N ASP A 273 5.46 -21.86 25.05
CA ASP A 273 4.03 -22.04 24.73
C ASP A 273 3.17 -20.79 24.99
N ASP A 274 3.70 -19.82 25.74
CA ASP A 274 3.01 -18.58 26.13
C ASP A 274 3.42 -17.35 25.31
N VAL A 275 3.91 -17.56 24.09
CA VAL A 275 4.38 -16.47 23.22
C VAL A 275 3.19 -15.59 22.84
N LYS A 276 3.26 -14.31 23.22
CA LYS A 276 2.21 -13.33 22.96
C LYS A 276 2.68 -12.30 21.96
N LYS A 277 1.80 -11.99 21.02
CA LYS A 277 2.09 -11.05 19.95
C LYS A 277 0.99 -10.04 19.74
N TYR A 278 1.43 -8.85 19.40
CA TYR A 278 0.60 -7.83 18.80
C TYR A 278 0.21 -8.24 17.37
N ILE A 279 -1.09 -8.30 17.09
CA ILE A 279 -1.61 -8.45 15.73
C ILE A 279 -2.61 -7.35 15.43
N CYS A 280 -2.68 -6.97 14.16
CA CYS A 280 -3.59 -5.97 13.64
C CYS A 280 -4.15 -6.37 12.28
N SER A 281 -5.41 -6.03 12.04
CA SER A 281 -5.97 -6.07 10.70
C SER A 281 -5.43 -4.90 9.90
N HIS A 282 -4.86 -5.18 8.72
CA HIS A 282 -4.44 -4.11 7.83
C HIS A 282 -5.63 -3.29 7.35
N ALA A 283 -5.43 -1.98 7.15
CA ALA A 283 -6.50 -1.04 6.82
C ALA A 283 -7.42 -1.49 5.67
N GLN A 284 -6.85 -2.07 4.60
CA GLN A 284 -7.63 -2.57 3.46
C GLN A 284 -8.53 -3.74 3.79
N MET A 285 -8.15 -4.56 4.77
CA MET A 285 -8.90 -5.74 5.18
C MET A 285 -10.17 -5.36 5.91
N ASN A 286 -10.16 -4.28 6.68
CA ASN A 286 -11.37 -3.77 7.34
C ASN A 286 -12.40 -3.28 6.33
N ILE A 287 -11.96 -2.57 5.28
CA ILE A 287 -12.85 -2.16 4.18
C ILE A 287 -13.37 -3.37 3.42
N LEU A 288 -12.50 -4.33 3.13
CA LEU A 288 -12.88 -5.54 2.42
C LEU A 288 -13.89 -6.38 3.20
N ALA A 289 -13.71 -6.53 4.51
CA ALA A 289 -14.67 -7.20 5.38
C ALA A 289 -16.03 -6.51 5.35
N LEU A 290 -16.08 -5.18 5.38
CA LEU A 290 -17.32 -4.42 5.26
C LEU A 290 -18.04 -4.68 3.92
N ILE A 291 -17.29 -4.72 2.81
CA ILE A 291 -17.83 -5.03 1.48
C ILE A 291 -18.42 -6.45 1.45
N ILE A 292 -17.73 -7.41 2.07
CA ILE A 292 -18.15 -8.81 2.16
C ILE A 292 -19.43 -8.93 2.99
N ASN A 293 -19.48 -8.36 4.19
CA ASN A 293 -20.65 -8.39 5.07
C ASN A 293 -21.86 -7.72 4.42
N LYS A 294 -21.64 -6.61 3.68
CA LYS A 294 -22.72 -5.95 2.91
C LYS A 294 -23.13 -6.72 1.64
N GLY A 295 -22.47 -7.82 1.30
CA GLY A 295 -22.77 -8.61 0.10
C GLY A 295 -22.52 -7.89 -1.22
N ILE A 296 -21.63 -6.87 -1.25
CA ILE A 296 -21.44 -6.03 -2.43
C ILE A 296 -20.57 -6.74 -3.46
N LYS A 297 -21.21 -7.33 -4.48
CA LYS A 297 -20.53 -8.06 -5.58
C LYS A 297 -20.12 -7.16 -6.75
N SER A 298 -20.64 -5.93 -6.83
CA SER A 298 -20.30 -4.96 -7.88
C SER A 298 -18.82 -4.59 -7.86
N ARG A 299 -18.35 -3.93 -8.92
CA ARG A 299 -16.96 -3.48 -8.99
C ARG A 299 -16.66 -2.46 -7.90
N VAL A 300 -15.65 -2.74 -7.07
CA VAL A 300 -15.23 -1.86 -5.98
C VAL A 300 -13.73 -1.58 -6.07
N PHE A 301 -13.36 -0.31 -5.91
CA PHE A 301 -11.98 0.13 -5.80
C PHE A 301 -11.63 0.45 -4.35
N ILE A 302 -10.61 -0.23 -3.81
CA ILE A 302 -10.03 0.06 -2.49
C ILE A 302 -8.67 0.68 -2.73
N ALA A 303 -8.52 1.99 -2.53
CA ALA A 303 -7.22 2.64 -2.58
C ALA A 303 -6.47 2.42 -1.26
N VAL A 304 -5.17 2.14 -1.33
CA VAL A 304 -4.33 1.90 -0.14
C VAL A 304 -3.02 2.67 -0.24
N PHE A 305 -2.58 3.30 0.84
CA PHE A 305 -1.38 4.15 0.82
C PHE A 305 -0.06 3.35 0.64
N LYS A 306 -0.01 2.10 1.10
CA LYS A 306 1.17 1.22 1.01
C LYS A 306 0.83 -0.10 0.32
N ARG A 307 1.87 -0.74 -0.20
CA ARG A 307 1.76 -2.05 -0.84
C ARG A 307 1.13 -3.09 0.07
N CYS A 308 0.17 -3.84 -0.47
CA CYS A 308 -0.45 -4.94 0.27
C CYS A 308 0.58 -6.03 0.60
N CYS A 309 0.50 -6.56 1.82
CA CYS A 309 1.27 -7.76 2.17
C CYS A 309 0.71 -9.00 1.45
N TYR A 310 1.48 -10.07 1.45
CA TYR A 310 1.10 -11.34 0.82
C TYR A 310 -0.25 -11.88 1.34
N LEU A 311 -0.49 -11.83 2.65
CA LEU A 311 -1.72 -12.33 3.27
C LEU A 311 -2.96 -11.55 2.84
N CYS A 312 -2.86 -10.21 2.73
CA CYS A 312 -3.93 -9.37 2.21
C CYS A 312 -4.27 -9.71 0.76
N LYS A 313 -3.26 -10.02 -0.04
CA LYS A 313 -3.42 -10.42 -1.44
C LYS A 313 -4.14 -11.76 -1.55
N LEU A 314 -3.70 -12.76 -0.79
CA LEU A 314 -4.37 -14.07 -0.73
C LEU A 314 -5.84 -13.95 -0.34
N TYR A 315 -6.14 -13.17 0.71
CA TYR A 315 -7.52 -12.97 1.15
C TYR A 315 -8.37 -12.25 0.09
N THR A 316 -7.82 -11.23 -0.56
CA THR A 316 -8.49 -10.52 -1.67
C THR A 316 -8.74 -11.45 -2.86
N ASP A 317 -7.78 -12.30 -3.21
CA ASP A 317 -7.92 -13.25 -4.31
C ASP A 317 -8.91 -14.36 -3.98
N PHE A 318 -8.97 -14.81 -2.73
CA PHE A 318 -10.03 -15.68 -2.24
C PHE A 318 -11.41 -15.02 -2.40
N ALA A 319 -11.59 -13.78 -1.95
CA ALA A 319 -12.84 -13.05 -2.12
C ALA A 319 -13.25 -12.96 -3.60
N ARG A 320 -12.30 -12.70 -4.51
CA ARG A 320 -12.56 -12.71 -5.96
C ARG A 320 -13.03 -14.07 -6.47
N LYS A 321 -12.43 -15.16 -6.00
CA LYS A 321 -12.88 -16.54 -6.32
C LYS A 321 -14.30 -16.83 -5.82
N GLN A 322 -14.75 -16.14 -4.77
CA GLN A 322 -16.13 -16.20 -4.28
C GLN A 322 -17.09 -15.19 -4.99
N GLY A 323 -16.68 -14.65 -6.14
CA GLY A 323 -17.50 -13.80 -7.00
C GLY A 323 -17.51 -12.31 -6.67
N TYR A 324 -16.66 -11.83 -5.76
CA TYR A 324 -16.57 -10.39 -5.47
C TYR A 324 -15.64 -9.66 -6.47
N ASN A 325 -16.09 -8.55 -7.06
CA ASN A 325 -15.29 -7.77 -8.01
C ASN A 325 -14.49 -6.64 -7.32
N ILE A 326 -13.48 -7.01 -6.53
CA ILE A 326 -12.66 -6.04 -5.78
C ILE A 326 -11.35 -5.76 -6.51
N ILE A 327 -11.01 -4.48 -6.65
CA ILE A 327 -9.71 -4.00 -7.13
C ILE A 327 -9.06 -3.19 -6.03
N VAL A 328 -8.02 -3.76 -5.42
CA VAL A 328 -7.15 -3.02 -4.51
C VAL A 328 -6.14 -2.26 -5.34
N PHE A 329 -6.04 -0.95 -5.13
CA PHE A 329 -5.21 -0.07 -5.92
C PHE A 329 -4.24 0.72 -5.04
N GLU A 330 -3.00 0.78 -5.48
CA GLU A 330 -1.93 1.53 -4.82
C GLU A 330 -1.60 2.76 -5.67
N PRO A 331 -1.20 3.89 -5.07
CA PRO A 331 -0.73 5.05 -5.82
C PRO A 331 0.44 4.65 -6.74
N GLN A 332 0.19 4.59 -8.05
CA GLN A 332 1.18 4.27 -9.08
C GLN A 332 2.37 5.25 -9.15
N PHE A 333 2.35 6.33 -8.38
CA PHE A 333 3.48 7.24 -8.26
C PHE A 333 4.74 6.55 -7.70
N PHE A 334 4.65 5.37 -7.09
CA PHE A 334 5.77 4.77 -6.35
C PHE A 334 6.38 3.50 -6.94
N THR A 335 5.80 2.92 -7.99
CA THR A 335 6.25 1.62 -8.51
C THR A 335 6.16 1.55 -10.03
N ASN A 336 7.30 1.50 -10.71
CA ASN A 336 7.41 1.07 -12.12
C ASN A 336 7.72 -0.43 -12.22
N TYR A 337 7.81 -1.15 -11.10
CA TYR A 337 8.13 -2.57 -11.10
C TYR A 337 6.89 -3.37 -11.49
N ALA A 338 7.07 -4.26 -12.48
CA ALA A 338 6.13 -5.34 -12.75
C ALA A 338 5.79 -6.07 -11.45
N PHE A 339 4.53 -6.47 -11.31
CA PHE A 339 3.97 -7.09 -10.12
C PHE A 339 4.69 -8.40 -9.83
N ASP A 340 5.75 -8.34 -9.03
CA ASP A 340 6.54 -9.52 -8.70
C ASP A 340 6.24 -9.96 -7.26
N TRP A 341 5.79 -11.20 -7.14
CA TRP A 341 5.44 -11.88 -5.90
C TRP A 341 6.67 -12.11 -5.01
N LYS A 342 7.89 -12.13 -5.59
CA LYS A 342 9.15 -12.30 -4.85
C LYS A 342 9.46 -11.16 -3.87
N TYR A 343 8.76 -10.03 -3.97
CA TYR A 343 8.92 -8.87 -3.10
C TYR A 343 7.74 -8.63 -2.14
N MET A 344 6.72 -9.51 -2.10
CA MET A 344 5.63 -9.35 -1.15
C MET A 344 6.06 -9.80 0.25
N LYS A 345 6.19 -8.84 1.17
CA LYS A 345 6.41 -9.13 2.59
C LYS A 345 5.21 -9.91 3.16
N ILE A 346 5.51 -10.98 3.89
CA ILE A 346 4.59 -11.58 4.85
C ILE A 346 4.65 -10.71 6.12
N CYS A 347 3.50 -10.24 6.58
CA CYS A 347 3.42 -9.44 7.80
C CYS A 347 3.10 -10.37 8.97
N SER A 348 4.02 -10.46 9.93
CA SER A 348 3.87 -11.36 11.09
C SER A 348 2.94 -10.82 12.17
N GLU A 349 2.46 -9.60 12.01
CA GLU A 349 1.48 -8.92 12.87
C GLU A 349 0.09 -8.89 12.21
N TRP A 350 -0.14 -9.70 11.18
CA TRP A 350 -1.39 -9.66 10.41
C TRP A 350 -2.50 -10.47 11.08
N GLN A 351 -3.70 -9.90 11.13
CA GLN A 351 -4.90 -10.57 11.62
C GLN A 351 -5.89 -10.88 10.48
N LEU A 352 -6.51 -12.06 10.54
CA LEU A 352 -7.59 -12.45 9.64
C LEU A 352 -8.79 -11.48 9.78
N PRO A 353 -9.37 -10.98 8.68
CA PRO A 353 -10.44 -10.00 8.74
C PRO A 353 -11.70 -10.62 9.38
N HIS A 354 -12.40 -9.83 10.18
CA HIS A 354 -13.66 -10.26 10.81
C HIS A 354 -14.81 -10.09 9.83
N VAL A 355 -15.38 -11.21 9.38
CA VAL A 355 -16.60 -11.26 8.57
C VAL A 355 -17.68 -12.03 9.33
N GLU A 356 -18.93 -11.65 9.10
CA GLU A 356 -20.10 -12.25 9.78
C GLU A 356 -20.37 -13.69 9.30
N ASP A 357 -20.06 -13.96 8.03
CA ASP A 357 -20.20 -15.30 7.44
C ASP A 357 -19.09 -16.23 7.94
N ASN A 358 -19.46 -17.15 8.83
CA ASN A 358 -18.57 -18.16 9.39
C ASN A 358 -18.02 -19.15 8.37
N ASP A 359 -18.80 -19.50 7.34
CA ASP A 359 -18.35 -20.40 6.27
C ASP A 359 -17.30 -19.70 5.40
N PHE A 360 -17.56 -18.45 5.00
CA PHE A 360 -16.58 -17.64 4.28
C PHE A 360 -15.28 -17.52 5.09
N LYS A 361 -15.39 -17.24 6.39
CA LYS A 361 -14.26 -17.14 7.30
C LYS A 361 -13.44 -18.44 7.32
N ALA A 362 -14.09 -19.58 7.54
CA ALA A 362 -13.44 -20.89 7.59
C ALA A 362 -12.73 -21.23 6.27
N ARG A 363 -13.43 -21.09 5.13
CA ARG A 363 -12.84 -21.38 3.81
C ARG A 363 -11.69 -20.44 3.45
N SER A 364 -11.78 -19.16 3.82
CA SER A 364 -10.69 -18.20 3.61
C SER A 364 -9.43 -18.55 4.42
N LEU A 365 -9.62 -19.02 5.66
CA LEU A 365 -8.53 -19.45 6.53
C LEU A 365 -7.84 -20.69 5.97
N ILE A 366 -8.62 -21.71 5.57
CA ILE A 366 -8.08 -22.93 4.92
C ILE A 366 -7.28 -22.56 3.67
N TYR A 367 -7.81 -21.65 2.84
CA TYR A 367 -7.11 -21.19 1.64
C TYR A 367 -5.76 -20.54 1.96
N ILE A 368 -5.71 -19.66 2.97
CA ILE A 368 -4.48 -18.98 3.37
C ILE A 368 -3.47 -19.96 3.96
N LEU A 369 -3.90 -20.83 4.88
CA LEU A 369 -3.04 -21.84 5.51
C LEU A 369 -2.40 -22.74 4.46
N LYS A 370 -3.18 -23.28 3.51
CA LYS A 370 -2.65 -24.12 2.43
C LYS A 370 -1.55 -23.42 1.62
N ASN A 371 -1.66 -22.11 1.38
CA ASN A 371 -0.63 -21.34 0.67
C ASN A 371 0.62 -21.10 1.53
N LEU A 372 0.46 -20.90 2.85
CA LEU A 372 1.57 -20.74 3.78
C LEU A 372 2.33 -22.05 4.00
N ASP A 373 1.60 -23.15 4.17
CA ASP A 373 2.17 -24.50 4.34
C ASP A 373 3.06 -24.86 3.15
N GLN A 374 2.59 -24.60 1.92
CA GLN A 374 3.41 -24.79 0.71
C GLN A 374 4.70 -23.96 0.70
N ILE A 375 4.67 -22.74 1.23
CA ILE A 375 5.88 -21.90 1.34
C ILE A 375 6.83 -22.49 2.37
N ILE A 376 6.32 -22.89 3.54
CA ILE A 376 7.12 -23.48 4.62
C ILE A 376 7.75 -24.78 4.15
N GLU A 377 6.98 -25.71 3.57
CA GLU A 377 7.49 -26.98 3.04
C GLU A 377 8.60 -26.78 2.01
N LYS A 378 8.41 -25.88 1.04
CA LYS A 378 9.43 -25.58 0.02
C LYS A 378 10.71 -25.02 0.63
N LYS A 379 10.59 -24.13 1.62
CA LYS A 379 11.74 -23.56 2.32
C LYS A 379 12.45 -24.60 3.18
N LEU A 380 11.72 -25.42 3.94
CA LEU A 380 12.30 -26.47 4.76
C LEU A 380 13.00 -27.53 3.92
N LYS A 381 12.43 -27.97 2.79
CA LYS A 381 13.09 -28.90 1.86
C LYS A 381 14.46 -28.38 1.42
N HIS A 382 14.58 -27.09 1.13
CA HIS A 382 15.85 -26.45 0.76
C HIS A 382 16.86 -26.43 1.92
N TYR A 383 16.42 -26.10 3.13
CA TYR A 383 17.29 -26.04 4.30
C TYR A 383 17.61 -27.39 4.94
N THR A 384 16.87 -28.45 4.60
CA THR A 384 17.07 -29.80 5.15
C THR A 384 17.61 -30.79 4.12
N SER A 385 17.62 -30.42 2.83
CA SER A 385 18.37 -31.19 1.83
C SER A 385 19.86 -31.17 2.19
N SER A 386 20.45 -32.36 2.22
CA SER A 386 21.88 -32.58 2.38
C SER A 386 22.62 -31.97 1.19
N LEU A 387 23.24 -30.80 1.38
CA LEU A 387 24.34 -30.40 0.52
C LEU A 387 25.53 -31.29 0.87
N SER A 388 26.04 -32.03 -0.13
CA SER A 388 27.30 -32.78 0.01
C SER A 388 28.41 -31.82 0.39
N ALA A 389 29.37 -32.28 1.20
CA ALA A 389 30.35 -31.50 1.95
C ALA A 389 31.36 -30.63 1.15
N ASN A 390 31.13 -30.31 -0.13
CA ASN A 390 32.10 -29.64 -0.99
C ASN A 390 31.48 -28.56 -1.91
N SER A 391 30.70 -27.61 -1.42
CA SER A 391 30.45 -26.39 -2.21
C SER A 391 30.52 -25.14 -1.36
N SER A 392 31.52 -24.31 -1.65
CA SER A 392 31.80 -23.01 -1.04
C SER A 392 30.59 -22.07 -1.04
N ASP A 393 30.61 -21.15 -0.07
CA ASP A 393 29.59 -20.15 0.29
C ASP A 393 29.12 -19.20 -0.83
N ASP A 394 29.70 -19.25 -2.02
CA ASP A 394 29.32 -18.39 -3.15
C ASP A 394 27.99 -18.80 -3.84
N ASN A 395 27.41 -19.95 -3.44
CA ASN A 395 26.25 -20.50 -4.14
C ASN A 395 24.89 -19.98 -3.64
N ILE A 396 24.78 -19.42 -2.44
CA ILE A 396 23.46 -19.05 -1.88
C ILE A 396 22.84 -17.89 -2.68
N ASP A 397 23.63 -16.88 -3.04
CA ASP A 397 23.17 -15.70 -3.77
C ASP A 397 22.90 -15.99 -5.26
N MET A 398 23.67 -16.92 -5.84
CA MET A 398 23.44 -17.41 -7.20
C MET A 398 22.18 -18.29 -7.29
N TYR A 399 21.85 -19.04 -6.25
CA TYR A 399 20.67 -19.91 -6.23
C TYR A 399 19.36 -19.19 -5.86
N ILE A 400 19.38 -18.10 -5.08
CA ILE A 400 18.20 -17.22 -4.94
C ILE A 400 17.82 -16.60 -6.30
N LYS A 401 18.81 -16.23 -7.11
CA LYS A 401 18.62 -15.81 -8.52
C LYS A 401 18.09 -16.96 -9.39
N LYS A 402 18.63 -18.17 -9.26
CA LYS A 402 18.20 -19.35 -10.03
C LYS A 402 16.77 -19.80 -9.69
N PHE A 403 16.37 -19.74 -8.42
CA PHE A 403 15.00 -20.05 -7.96
C PHE A 403 13.97 -19.02 -8.44
N SER A 404 14.40 -17.77 -8.64
CA SER A 404 13.58 -16.74 -9.29
C SER A 404 13.27 -17.11 -10.75
N ASN A 405 14.23 -17.68 -11.48
CA ASN A 405 14.05 -18.10 -12.88
C ASN A 405 13.24 -19.40 -13.05
N GLU A 406 13.23 -20.32 -12.09
CA GLU A 406 12.41 -21.54 -12.19
C GLU A 406 10.92 -21.29 -11.95
N PHE A 407 10.57 -20.26 -11.17
CA PHE A 407 9.18 -19.81 -11.05
C PHE A 407 8.65 -19.18 -12.35
N GLU A 408 9.50 -18.49 -13.13
CA GLU A 408 9.14 -17.97 -14.46
C GLU A 408 8.74 -19.09 -15.44
N LYS A 409 9.29 -20.31 -15.27
CA LYS A 409 8.93 -21.47 -16.10
C LYS A 409 7.54 -22.04 -15.78
N PHE A 410 7.04 -21.90 -14.55
CA PHE A 410 5.71 -22.38 -14.17
C PHE A 410 4.57 -21.45 -14.65
N GLU A 411 4.83 -20.14 -14.82
CA GLU A 411 3.84 -19.18 -15.35
C GLU A 411 3.58 -19.36 -16.86
N LYS A 412 4.55 -19.90 -17.61
CA LYS A 412 4.40 -20.13 -19.06
C LYS A 412 3.39 -21.22 -19.42
N TYR A 413 2.98 -22.04 -18.44
CA TYR A 413 2.04 -23.15 -18.64
C TYR A 413 0.65 -22.94 -18.01
N THR A 414 0.40 -21.80 -17.35
CA THR A 414 -0.91 -21.51 -16.73
C THR A 414 -1.65 -20.30 -17.33
N LEU A 415 -1.12 -19.73 -18.41
CA LEU A 415 -1.80 -18.71 -19.21
C LEU A 415 -1.75 -19.07 -20.71
N LEU A 416 -2.54 -20.06 -21.10
CA LEU A 416 -3.12 -20.17 -22.44
C LEU A 416 -4.63 -20.46 -22.26
N PRO A 417 -5.49 -20.03 -23.21
CA PRO A 417 -6.87 -19.57 -22.99
C PRO A 417 -7.79 -20.46 -22.17
#